data_AF-A0AA46TVG3-F1
#
_entry.id   AF-A0AA46TVG3-F1
#
_cell.length_a   1.000
_cell.length_b   1.000
_cell.length_c   1.000
_cell.angle_alpha   90.00
_cell.angle_beta   90.00
_cell.angle_gamma   90.00
#
_symmetry.space_group_name_H-M   'P 1'
#
loop_
_entity.id
_entity.type
_entity.pdbx_description
1 polymer ?
#
loop_
_entity_poly.entity_id
_entity_poly.type
_entity_poly.pdbx_seq_one_letter_code
_entity_poly.pdbx_strand_id
1 'polypeptide(L)'
;MSERLNLASNEKVKQPNRKDKKQISFRVSETEYLNLERSARVLNISVPAFVKKKAQGARLVTPKIDPEHAKEIARQLAGLGNNINQLTKKVHGLDYANERVQERIEADLRRALNRLGEIWRQLT
;
A
#
# COMPACT_ATOMS: atom_id res chain seq x y z
N MET A 1 -22.23 58.53 -28.39
CA MET A 1 -22.75 57.17 -28.13
C MET A 1 -21.58 56.21 -28.13
N SER A 2 -20.85 56.17 -27.01
CA SER A 2 -19.70 55.31 -26.80
C SER A 2 -20.08 54.17 -25.87
N GLU A 3 -19.27 53.10 -25.91
CA GLU A 3 -19.26 51.96 -24.99
C GLU A 3 -20.25 50.83 -25.30
N ARG A 4 -19.88 50.02 -26.30
CA ARG A 4 -20.05 48.57 -26.16
C ARG A 4 -18.79 48.01 -25.53
N LEU A 5 -18.81 47.93 -24.20
CA LEU A 5 -17.85 47.20 -23.38
C LEU A 5 -17.71 45.77 -23.90
N ASN A 6 -16.53 45.44 -24.42
CA ASN A 6 -16.10 44.07 -24.67
C ASN A 6 -15.98 43.34 -23.32
N LEU A 7 -17.08 42.75 -22.87
CA LEU A 7 -17.10 41.72 -21.82
C LEU A 7 -16.65 40.39 -22.42
N ALA A 8 -15.38 40.30 -22.81
CA ALA A 8 -14.75 39.04 -23.18
C ALA A 8 -13.96 38.50 -21.96
N SER A 9 -14.67 37.75 -21.14
CA SER A 9 -14.20 36.60 -20.36
C SER A 9 -12.74 36.65 -19.87
N ASN A 10 -12.49 37.31 -18.74
CA ASN A 10 -11.29 37.06 -17.93
C ASN A 10 -11.46 35.74 -17.16
N GLU A 11 -11.63 34.62 -17.87
CA GLU A 11 -11.55 33.30 -17.28
C GLU A 11 -10.08 32.96 -17.12
N LYS A 12 -9.57 33.09 -15.90
CA LYS A 12 -8.25 32.58 -15.52
C LYS A 12 -8.19 31.10 -15.88
N VAL A 13 -7.55 30.76 -17.01
CA VAL A 13 -7.31 29.39 -17.44
C VAL A 13 -6.63 28.66 -16.29
N LYS A 14 -7.38 27.77 -15.64
CA LYS A 14 -6.93 27.04 -14.46
C LYS A 14 -5.82 26.10 -14.92
N GLN A 15 -4.57 26.50 -14.75
CA GLN A 15 -3.45 25.65 -15.15
C GLN A 15 -3.48 24.37 -14.32
N PRO A 16 -3.38 23.20 -14.97
CA PRO A 16 -3.44 21.93 -14.26
C PRO A 16 -2.21 21.82 -13.34
N ASN A 17 -2.45 21.61 -12.05
CA ASN A 17 -1.39 21.36 -11.07
C ASN A 17 -0.78 19.97 -11.30
N ARG A 18 0.25 19.88 -12.14
CA ARG A 18 0.93 18.64 -12.51
C ARG A 18 2.29 18.55 -11.83
N LYS A 19 2.61 17.36 -11.29
CA LYS A 19 3.92 17.06 -10.67
C LYS A 19 5.07 17.14 -11.68
N ASP A 20 4.87 16.60 -12.88
CA ASP A 20 5.85 16.62 -13.98
C ASP A 20 5.41 17.59 -15.09
N LYS A 21 6.35 18.38 -15.61
CA LYS A 21 6.08 19.46 -16.57
C LYS A 21 5.87 19.00 -18.02
N LYS A 22 6.45 17.86 -18.42
CA LYS A 22 6.44 17.36 -19.81
C LYS A 22 5.69 16.03 -19.91
N GLN A 23 4.89 15.87 -20.95
CA GLN A 23 4.18 14.63 -21.28
C GLN A 23 4.72 14.09 -22.61
N ILE A 24 4.93 12.77 -22.65
CA ILE A 24 5.28 12.05 -23.87
C ILE A 24 4.11 11.10 -24.15
N SER A 25 3.51 11.21 -25.32
CA SER A 25 2.49 10.29 -25.82
C SER A 25 3.03 9.54 -27.03
N PHE A 26 2.83 8.23 -27.06
CA PHE A 26 3.09 7.41 -28.23
C PHE A 26 1.83 6.57 -28.49
N ARG A 27 1.56 6.33 -29.77
CA ARG A 27 0.41 5.51 -30.19
C ARG A 27 0.82 4.04 -30.09
N VAL A 28 -0.12 3.21 -29.69
CA VAL A 28 0.03 1.75 -29.58
C VAL A 28 -1.15 1.08 -30.26
N SER A 29 -0.92 -0.08 -30.84
CA SER A 29 -1.99 -0.98 -31.27
C SER A 29 -2.65 -1.67 -30.07
N GLU A 30 -3.81 -2.28 -30.30
CA GLU A 30 -4.52 -3.09 -29.29
C GLU A 30 -3.61 -4.18 -28.69
N THR A 31 -2.86 -4.88 -29.56
CA THR A 31 -2.00 -6.00 -29.16
C THR A 31 -0.80 -5.53 -28.33
N GLU A 32 -0.23 -4.38 -28.69
CA GLU A 32 0.85 -3.75 -27.92
C GLU A 32 0.35 -3.30 -26.54
N TYR A 33 -0.84 -2.70 -26.49
CA TYR A 33 -1.43 -2.26 -25.23
C TYR A 33 -1.69 -3.43 -24.27
N LEU A 34 -2.25 -4.55 -24.76
CA LEU A 34 -2.48 -5.76 -23.96
C LEU A 34 -1.19 -6.37 -23.40
N ASN A 35 -0.08 -6.27 -24.13
CA ASN A 35 1.23 -6.74 -23.66
C ASN A 35 1.78 -5.84 -22.55
N LEU A 36 1.62 -4.52 -22.71
CA LEU A 36 1.98 -3.54 -21.68
C LEU A 36 1.12 -3.70 -20.42
N GLU A 37 -0.18 -3.93 -20.58
CA GLU A 37 -1.11 -4.18 -19.48
C GLU A 37 -0.75 -5.44 -18.70
N ARG A 38 -0.50 -6.56 -19.39
CA ARG A 38 -0.05 -7.80 -18.73
C ARG A 38 1.23 -7.58 -17.93
N SER A 39 2.21 -6.89 -18.51
CA SER A 39 3.48 -6.60 -17.84
C SER A 39 3.32 -5.68 -16.63
N ALA A 40 2.48 -4.65 -16.76
CA ALA A 40 2.18 -3.71 -15.69
C ALA A 40 1.42 -4.38 -14.53
N ARG A 41 0.50 -5.30 -14.85
CA ARG A 41 -0.28 -6.09 -13.89
C ARG A 41 0.62 -6.98 -13.03
N VAL A 42 1.59 -7.67 -13.63
CA VAL A 42 2.57 -8.49 -12.89
C VAL A 42 3.37 -7.64 -11.89
N LEU A 43 3.65 -6.39 -12.25
CA LEU A 43 4.41 -5.46 -11.41
C LEU A 43 3.53 -4.62 -10.48
N ASN A 44 2.20 -4.83 -10.49
CA ASN A 44 1.22 -4.07 -9.71
C ASN A 44 1.38 -2.54 -9.85
N ILE A 45 1.66 -2.06 -11.06
CA ILE A 45 1.76 -0.63 -11.39
C ILE A 45 0.89 -0.32 -12.60
N SER A 46 0.55 0.97 -12.80
CA SER A 46 -0.20 1.39 -13.98
C SER A 46 0.62 1.26 -15.25
N VAL A 47 -0.04 1.06 -16.39
CA VAL A 47 0.61 0.98 -17.72
C VAL A 47 1.53 2.19 -17.99
N PRO A 48 1.11 3.45 -17.74
CA PRO A 48 1.99 4.60 -17.93
C PRO A 48 3.20 4.59 -16.99
N ALA A 49 3.03 4.14 -15.74
CA ALA A 49 4.13 4.03 -14.79
C ALA A 49 5.13 2.93 -15.18
N PHE A 50 4.63 1.80 -15.69
CA PHE A 50 5.46 0.72 -16.25
C PHE A 50 6.31 1.21 -17.42
N VAL A 51 5.69 1.86 -18.40
CA VAL A 51 6.40 2.39 -19.57
C VAL A 51 7.41 3.46 -19.17
N LYS A 52 7.03 4.38 -18.26
CA LYS A 52 7.95 5.40 -17.74
C LYS A 52 9.18 4.77 -17.08
N LYS A 53 8.99 3.77 -16.20
CA LYS A 53 10.09 3.06 -15.55
C LYS A 53 10.95 2.30 -16.55
N LYS A 54 10.33 1.65 -17.54
CA LYS A 54 11.03 0.92 -18.60
C LYS A 54 11.90 1.85 -19.45
N ALA A 55 11.37 3.02 -19.83
CA ALA A 55 12.09 4.05 -20.59
C ALA A 55 13.24 4.68 -19.78
N GLN A 56 13.09 4.77 -18.45
CA GLN A 56 14.14 5.23 -17.54
C GLN A 56 15.23 4.18 -17.26
N GLY A 57 15.12 2.96 -17.82
CA GLY A 57 16.05 1.86 -17.53
C GLY A 57 15.96 1.34 -16.09
N ALA A 58 14.88 1.65 -15.36
CA ALA A 58 14.72 1.23 -13.98
C ALA A 58 14.59 -0.29 -13.87
N ARG A 59 15.23 -0.87 -12.84
CA ARG A 59 15.11 -2.30 -12.55
C ARG A 59 13.68 -2.61 -12.11
N LEU A 60 12.91 -3.23 -13.00
CA LEU A 60 11.54 -3.67 -12.74
C LEU A 60 11.61 -5.03 -12.02
N VAL A 61 11.55 -4.99 -10.69
CA VAL A 61 11.51 -6.20 -9.87
C VAL A 61 10.06 -6.53 -9.57
N THR A 62 9.63 -7.73 -9.95
CA THR A 62 8.33 -8.27 -9.57
C THR A 62 8.24 -8.35 -8.04
N PRO A 63 7.27 -7.69 -7.40
CA PRO A 63 7.09 -7.82 -5.97
C PRO A 63 6.80 -9.28 -5.64
N LYS A 64 7.55 -9.86 -4.69
CA LYS A 64 7.41 -11.28 -4.31
C LYS A 64 6.05 -11.60 -3.66
N ILE A 65 5.40 -10.57 -3.11
CA ILE A 65 4.11 -10.67 -2.43
C ILE A 65 3.18 -9.69 -3.10
N ASP A 66 1.97 -10.13 -3.40
CA ASP A 66 0.90 -9.27 -3.90
C ASP A 66 0.66 -8.12 -2.90
N PRO A 67 0.54 -6.85 -3.35
CA PRO A 67 0.32 -5.72 -2.45
C PRO A 67 -0.89 -5.86 -1.54
N GLU A 68 -1.95 -6.53 -2.01
CA GLU A 68 -3.17 -6.72 -1.22
C GLU A 68 -2.94 -7.77 -0.13
N HIS A 69 -2.26 -8.87 -0.45
CA HIS A 69 -1.80 -9.83 0.56
C HIS A 69 -0.81 -9.19 1.55
N ALA A 70 0.11 -8.33 1.08
CA ALA A 70 1.06 -7.64 1.94
C ALA A 70 0.35 -6.70 2.94
N LYS A 71 -0.70 -6.00 2.51
CA LYS A 71 -1.53 -5.17 3.40
C LYS A 71 -2.27 -6.03 4.43
N GLU A 72 -2.84 -7.16 4.00
CA GLU A 72 -3.58 -8.04 4.90
C GLU A 72 -2.64 -8.63 5.97
N ILE A 73 -1.45 -9.07 5.58
CA ILE A 73 -0.41 -9.55 6.50
C ILE A 73 0.02 -8.44 7.46
N ALA A 74 0.24 -7.21 6.96
CA ALA A 74 0.58 -6.07 7.81
C ALA A 74 -0.53 -5.77 8.84
N ARG A 75 -1.81 -5.86 8.45
CA ARG A 75 -2.96 -5.69 9.34
C ARG A 75 -3.00 -6.77 10.42
N GLN A 76 -2.75 -8.03 10.06
CA GLN A 76 -2.71 -9.14 11.00
C GLN A 76 -1.55 -9.00 12.01
N LEU A 77 -0.37 -8.59 11.54
CA LEU A 77 0.80 -8.31 12.40
C LEU A 77 0.54 -7.14 13.36
N ALA A 78 -0.10 -6.06 12.89
CA ALA A 78 -0.47 -4.94 13.76
C ALA A 78 -1.46 -5.37 14.86
N GLY A 79 -2.45 -6.19 14.52
CA GLY A 79 -3.38 -6.76 15.51
C GLY A 79 -2.67 -7.64 16.55
N LEU A 80 -1.70 -8.45 16.12
CA LEU A 80 -0.88 -9.26 17.02
C LEU A 80 -0.03 -8.38 17.96
N GLY A 81 0.63 -7.36 17.43
CA GLY A 81 1.42 -6.41 18.23
C GLY A 81 0.58 -5.71 19.29
N ASN A 82 -0.65 -5.31 18.94
CA ASN A 82 -1.58 -4.71 19.90
C ASN A 82 -1.97 -5.68 21.02
N ASN A 83 -2.21 -6.95 20.71
CA ASN A 83 -2.52 -7.97 21.71
C ASN A 83 -1.35 -8.22 22.66
N ILE A 84 -0.13 -8.33 22.12
CA ILE A 84 1.09 -8.48 22.93
C ILE A 84 1.27 -7.25 23.83
N ASN A 85 1.08 -6.04 23.30
CA ASN A 85 1.18 -4.81 24.09
C ASN A 85 0.15 -4.75 25.23
N GLN A 86 -1.07 -5.25 25.00
CA GLN A 86 -2.09 -5.38 26.05
C GLN A 86 -1.68 -6.39 27.12
N LEU A 87 -1.09 -7.52 26.74
CA LEU A 87 -0.54 -8.50 27.69
C LEU A 87 0.57 -7.86 28.53
N THR A 88 1.52 -7.16 27.90
CA THR A 88 2.60 -6.47 28.62
C THR A 88 2.06 -5.46 29.63
N LYS A 89 1.08 -4.63 29.24
CA LYS A 89 0.44 -3.68 30.17
C LYS A 89 -0.28 -4.38 31.32
N LYS A 90 -0.98 -5.47 31.03
CA LYS A 90 -1.68 -6.28 32.03
C LYS A 90 -0.70 -6.91 33.01
N VAL A 91 0.44 -7.43 32.54
CA VAL A 91 1.50 -7.95 33.40
C VAL A 91 2.14 -6.85 34.24
N HIS A 92 2.47 -5.72 33.63
CA HIS A 92 3.11 -4.60 34.31
C HIS A 92 2.25 -3.99 35.41
N GLY A 93 0.92 -4.01 35.27
CA GLY A 93 -0.02 -3.53 36.28
C GLY A 93 -0.39 -4.54 37.37
N LEU A 94 0.22 -5.74 37.39
CA LEU A 94 -0.01 -6.72 38.44
C LEU A 94 1.04 -6.57 39.55
N ASP A 95 0.61 -6.15 40.74
CA ASP A 95 1.46 -6.14 41.94
C ASP A 95 1.77 -7.56 42.45
N TYR A 96 0.88 -8.54 42.18
CA TYR A 96 1.08 -9.96 42.48
C TYR A 96 0.35 -10.82 41.44
N ALA A 97 1.06 -11.77 40.82
CA ALA A 97 0.47 -12.74 39.90
C ALA A 97 0.31 -14.08 40.62
N ASN A 98 -0.93 -14.52 40.84
CA ASN A 98 -1.19 -15.89 41.29
C ASN A 98 -1.08 -16.88 40.12
N GLU A 99 -1.04 -18.17 40.44
CA GLU A 99 -0.86 -19.25 39.47
C GLU A 99 -1.90 -19.20 38.32
N ARG A 100 -3.17 -18.92 38.64
CA ARG A 100 -4.24 -18.77 37.63
C ARG A 100 -4.03 -17.60 36.67
N VAL A 101 -3.44 -16.51 37.16
CA VAL A 101 -3.13 -15.34 36.33
C VAL A 101 -1.92 -15.65 35.43
N GLN A 102 -0.92 -16.35 35.94
CA GLN A 102 0.23 -16.82 35.17
C GLN A 102 -0.19 -17.78 34.05
N GLU A 103 -1.03 -18.78 34.35
CA GLU A 103 -1.58 -19.72 33.36
C GLU A 103 -2.33 -19.00 32.23
N ARG A 104 -3.12 -17.97 32.58
CA ARG A 104 -3.85 -17.17 31.57
C ARG A 104 -2.91 -16.37 30.68
N ILE A 105 -1.88 -15.73 31.26
CA ILE A 105 -0.88 -14.98 30.50
C ILE A 105 -0.11 -15.92 29.57
N GLU A 106 0.28 -17.10 30.05
CA GLU A 106 0.98 -18.10 29.25
C GLU A 106 0.10 -18.59 28.09
N ALA A 107 -1.18 -18.87 28.34
CA ALA A 107 -2.14 -19.28 27.31
C ALA A 107 -2.37 -18.17 26.27
N ASP A 108 -2.45 -16.90 26.69
CA ASP A 108 -2.56 -15.75 25.80
C ASP A 108 -1.28 -15.59 24.93
N LEU A 109 -0.11 -15.75 25.53
CA LEU A 109 1.19 -15.68 24.83
C LEU A 109 1.34 -16.82 23.81
N ARG A 110 1.01 -18.06 24.19
CA ARG A 110 1.01 -19.21 23.27
C ARG A 110 0.09 -18.99 22.08
N ARG A 111 -1.11 -18.41 22.29
CA ARG A 111 -2.03 -18.04 21.19
C ARG A 111 -1.43 -16.98 20.27
N ALA A 112 -0.76 -15.96 20.82
CA ALA A 112 -0.08 -14.94 20.03
C ALA A 112 1.05 -15.55 19.17
N LEU A 113 1.86 -16.44 19.74
CA LEU A 113 2.94 -17.13 19.03
C LEU A 113 2.42 -18.07 17.92
N ASN A 114 1.35 -18.83 18.19
CA ASN A 114 0.73 -19.68 17.18
C ASN A 114 0.22 -18.87 15.98
N ARG A 115 -0.44 -17.74 16.25
CA ARG A 115 -0.94 -16.84 15.21
C ARG A 115 0.20 -16.21 14.39
N LEU A 116 1.33 -15.89 15.03
CA LEU A 116 2.53 -15.46 14.32
C LEU A 116 3.05 -16.55 13.39
N GLY A 117 3.06 -17.81 13.85
CA GLY A 117 3.46 -18.96 13.05
C GLY A 117 2.56 -19.19 11.84
N GLU A 118 1.24 -18.98 11.99
CA GLU A 118 0.29 -19.03 10.87
C GLU A 118 0.58 -17.94 9.83
N ILE A 119 0.81 -16.69 10.27
CA ILE A 119 1.19 -15.58 9.37
C ILE A 119 2.51 -15.92 8.64
N TRP A 120 3.48 -16.49 9.36
CA TRP A 120 4.78 -16.86 8.77
C TRP A 120 4.65 -17.95 7.69
N ARG A 121 3.75 -18.92 7.87
CA ARG A 121 3.46 -19.95 6.85
C ARG A 121 2.76 -19.38 5.61
N GLN A 122 2.09 -18.24 5.70
CA GLN A 122 1.52 -17.56 4.53
C GLN A 122 2.57 -16.80 3.70
N LEU A 123 3.75 -16.54 4.30
CA LEU A 123 4.85 -15.81 3.68
C LEU A 123 5.93 -16.71 3.05
N THR A 124 5.94 -18.00 3.39
CA THR A 124 6.92 -19.01 2.93
C THR A 124 6.28 -19.95 1.93
#